data_AF-A0A6L3X6S0-F1
#
_entry.id   AF-A0A6L3X6S0-F1
#
_cell.length_a   1.000
_cell.length_b   1.000
_cell.length_c   1.000
_cell.angle_alpha   90.00
_cell.angle_beta   90.00
_cell.angle_gamma   90.00
#
_symmetry.space_group_name_H-M   'P 1'
#
loop_
_entity.id
_entity.type
_entity.pdbx_description
1 polymer ?
#
loop_
_entity_poly.entity_id
_entity_poly.type
_entity_poly.pdbx_seq_one_letter_code
_entity_poly.pdbx_strand_id
1 'polypeptide(L)'
;MDAFVLLFTLAILLALGMPVAFAVGLSAVAGALWIDLPLEALMIQITSGVNKFTLLAIPFFILAGAIMAEGGIARRPVNCAYVFVGFIRGGLSLVN
;
A
#
# COMPACT_ATOMS: atom_id res chain seq x y z
N MET A 1 -27.55 5.54 -14.44
CA MET A 1 -26.92 4.92 -15.63
C MET A 1 -25.40 4.94 -15.50
N ASP A 2 -24.90 5.86 -14.70
CA ASP A 2 -23.52 6.21 -14.40
C ASP A 2 -22.66 5.03 -13.93
N ALA A 3 -23.23 4.17 -13.07
CA ALA A 3 -22.57 2.95 -12.59
C ALA A 3 -22.25 1.95 -13.71
N PHE A 4 -23.02 1.94 -14.81
CA PHE A 4 -22.81 0.99 -15.91
C PHE A 4 -21.56 1.31 -16.73
N VAL A 5 -21.22 2.57 -16.98
CA VAL A 5 -19.95 2.90 -17.68
C VAL A 5 -18.76 2.60 -16.80
N LEU A 6 -18.86 2.83 -15.48
CA LEU A 6 -17.78 2.48 -14.57
C LEU A 6 -17.53 0.96 -14.59
N LEU A 7 -18.58 0.15 -14.47
CA LEU A 7 -18.50 -1.31 -14.55
C LEU A 7 -18.04 -1.81 -15.93
N PHE A 8 -18.55 -1.22 -17.02
CA PHE A 8 -18.25 -1.65 -18.38
C PHE A 8 -16.81 -1.29 -18.79
N THR A 9 -16.36 -0.06 -18.48
CA THR A 9 -14.96 0.33 -18.70
C THR A 9 -14.02 -0.50 -17.85
N LEU A 10 -14.30 -0.71 -16.56
CA LEU A 10 -13.50 -1.59 -15.71
C LEU A 10 -13.39 -3.00 -16.30
N ALA A 11 -14.51 -3.60 -16.72
CA ALA A 11 -14.54 -4.94 -17.31
C ALA A 11 -13.69 -5.04 -18.59
N ILE A 12 -13.75 -4.02 -19.46
CA ILE A 12 -12.93 -3.97 -20.69
C ILE A 12 -11.44 -3.86 -20.33
N LEU A 13 -11.07 -2.96 -19.40
CA LEU A 13 -9.68 -2.75 -19.02
C LEU A 13 -9.08 -4.02 -18.37
N LEU A 14 -9.86 -4.73 -17.56
CA LEU A 14 -9.44 -6.02 -16.99
C LEU A 14 -9.32 -7.12 -18.06
N ALA A 15 -10.26 -7.17 -19.02
CA ALA A 15 -10.20 -8.13 -20.12
C ALA A 15 -8.99 -7.90 -21.05
N LEU A 16 -8.51 -6.65 -21.16
CA LEU A 16 -7.28 -6.29 -21.87
C LEU A 16 -5.99 -6.68 -21.09
N GLY A 17 -6.11 -7.27 -19.90
CA GLY A 17 -4.97 -7.73 -19.10
C GLY A 17 -4.24 -6.60 -18.36
N MET A 18 -4.86 -5.43 -18.21
CA MET A 18 -4.25 -4.30 -17.52
C MET A 18 -4.14 -4.57 -16.01
N PRO A 19 -3.06 -4.13 -15.33
CA PRO A 19 -2.96 -4.32 -13.89
C PRO A 19 -4.13 -3.65 -13.17
N VAL A 20 -4.71 -4.35 -12.19
CA VAL A 20 -5.96 -3.97 -11.52
C VAL A 20 -5.94 -2.55 -10.99
N ALA A 21 -4.80 -2.10 -10.44
CA ALA A 21 -4.65 -0.74 -9.91
C ALA A 21 -4.93 0.34 -10.96
N PHE A 22 -4.40 0.17 -12.19
CA PHE A 22 -4.65 1.12 -13.26
C PHE A 22 -6.04 0.96 -13.86
N ALA A 23 -6.57 -0.27 -13.94
CA ALA A 23 -7.92 -0.52 -14.46
C ALA A 23 -8.98 0.19 -13.61
N VAL A 24 -8.86 0.07 -12.27
CA VAL A 24 -9.74 0.75 -11.32
C VAL A 24 -9.60 2.26 -11.43
N GLY A 25 -8.36 2.79 -11.46
CA GLY A 25 -8.14 4.24 -11.58
C GLY A 25 -8.72 4.85 -12.85
N LEU A 26 -8.48 4.23 -14.01
CA LEU A 26 -8.99 4.73 -15.29
C LEU A 26 -10.50 4.60 -15.42
N SER A 27 -11.10 3.52 -14.92
CA SER A 27 -12.57 3.38 -14.89
C SER A 27 -13.24 4.46 -14.02
N ALA A 28 -12.61 4.82 -12.89
CA ALA A 28 -13.10 5.89 -12.02
C ALA A 28 -13.02 7.28 -12.69
N VAL A 29 -11.93 7.55 -13.44
CA VAL A 29 -11.80 8.78 -14.23
C VAL A 29 -12.84 8.83 -15.35
N ALA A 30 -13.04 7.73 -16.07
CA ALA A 30 -14.07 7.65 -17.11
C ALA A 30 -15.49 7.88 -16.56
N GLY A 31 -15.80 7.33 -15.38
CA GLY A 31 -17.06 7.58 -14.68
C GLY A 31 -17.21 9.04 -14.23
N ALA A 32 -16.14 9.66 -13.72
CA ALA A 32 -16.15 11.07 -13.31
C ALA A 32 -16.39 12.02 -14.50
N LEU A 33 -15.80 11.74 -15.66
CA LEU A 33 -16.03 12.49 -16.88
C LEU A 33 -17.46 12.34 -17.40
N TRP A 34 -18.10 11.17 -17.20
CA TRP A 34 -19.47 10.96 -17.65
C TRP A 34 -20.51 11.73 -16.82
N ILE A 35 -20.22 11.99 -15.55
CA ILE A 35 -21.11 12.77 -14.66
C ILE A 35 -20.80 14.28 -14.76
N ASP A 36 -19.95 14.69 -15.71
CA ASP A 36 -19.44 16.08 -15.84
C ASP A 36 -18.87 16.61 -14.51
N LEU A 37 -18.18 15.74 -13.76
CA LEU A 37 -17.60 16.14 -12.48
C LEU A 37 -16.52 17.19 -12.74
N PRO A 38 -16.54 18.33 -12.03
CA PRO A 38 -15.52 19.37 -12.18
C PRO A 38 -14.12 18.77 -12.01
N LEU A 39 -13.22 19.10 -12.94
CA LEU A 39 -11.85 18.58 -12.94
C LEU A 39 -11.12 18.89 -11.63
N GLU A 40 -11.45 20.02 -11.01
CA GLU A 40 -10.95 20.43 -9.70
C GLU A 40 -11.32 19.42 -8.61
N ALA A 41 -12.58 18.96 -8.58
CA ALA A 41 -13.06 17.97 -7.62
C ALA A 41 -12.42 16.59 -7.84
N LEU A 42 -12.19 16.21 -9.11
CA LEU A 42 -11.47 14.99 -9.46
C LEU A 42 -10.01 15.04 -8.96
N MET A 43 -9.32 16.15 -9.20
CA MET A 43 -7.92 16.34 -8.76
C MET A 43 -7.79 16.35 -7.23
N ILE A 44 -8.75 16.94 -6.52
CA ILE A 44 -8.80 16.90 -5.05
C ILE A 44 -8.93 15.46 -4.57
N GLN A 45 -9.84 14.67 -5.14
CA GLN A 45 -10.03 13.26 -4.75
C GLN A 45 -8.81 12.39 -5.02
N ILE A 46 -8.14 12.57 -6.16
CA ILE A 46 -6.89 11.85 -6.47
C ILE A 46 -5.81 12.20 -5.44
N THR A 47 -5.66 13.49 -5.13
CA THR A 47 -4.67 13.98 -4.15
C THR A 47 -4.95 13.46 -2.75
N SER A 48 -6.21 13.44 -2.31
CA SER A 48 -6.63 12.83 -1.04
C SER A 48 -6.38 11.32 -0.99
N GLY A 49 -6.43 10.63 -2.13
CA GLY A 49 -6.12 9.20 -2.23
C GLY A 49 -4.63 8.89 -2.04
N VAL A 50 -3.74 9.75 -2.55
CA VAL A 50 -2.28 9.61 -2.45
C VAL A 50 -1.75 10.07 -1.09
N ASN A 51 -2.35 11.12 -0.52
CA ASN A 51 -1.96 11.67 0.78
C ASN A 51 -2.47 10.85 1.98
N LYS A 52 -2.54 9.52 1.85
CA LYS A 52 -2.86 8.66 2.99
C LYS A 52 -1.64 8.55 3.89
N PHE A 53 -1.81 8.91 5.17
CA PHE A 53 -0.82 8.69 6.23
C PHE A 53 -0.27 7.25 6.24
N THR A 54 -1.08 6.28 5.82
CA THR A 54 -0.66 4.87 5.66
C THR A 54 0.46 4.67 4.64
N LEU A 55 0.50 5.43 3.53
CA LEU A 55 1.58 5.33 2.55
C LEU A 55 2.90 5.88 3.10
N LEU A 56 2.84 6.88 3.98
CA LEU A 56 4.00 7.40 4.72
C LEU A 56 4.51 6.40 5.76
N ALA A 57 3.67 5.48 6.26
CA ALA A 57 4.10 4.46 7.19
C ALA A 57 5.20 3.57 6.59
N ILE A 58 5.15 3.25 5.29
CA ILE A 58 6.14 2.41 4.61
C ILE A 58 7.56 3.01 4.70
N PRO A 59 7.84 4.23 4.21
CA PRO A 59 9.17 4.82 4.31
C PRO A 59 9.59 5.06 5.76
N PHE A 60 8.66 5.44 6.65
CA PHE A 60 9.00 5.61 8.06
C PHE A 60 9.33 4.29 8.77
N PHE A 61 8.67 3.17 8.43
CA PHE A 61 9.04 1.86 8.94
C PHE A 61 10.39 1.39 8.41
N ILE A 62 10.69 1.63 7.13
CA ILE A 62 12.01 1.33 6.56
C ILE A 62 13.09 2.15 7.26
N LEU A 63 12.86 3.46 7.45
CA LEU A 63 13.78 4.36 8.14
C LEU A 63 13.97 3.96 9.61
N ALA A 64 12.89 3.68 10.34
CA ALA A 64 12.95 3.21 11.72
C ALA A 64 13.70 1.88 11.81
N GLY A 65 13.47 0.95 10.88
CA GLY A 65 14.20 -0.32 10.78
C GLY A 65 15.69 -0.11 10.56
N ALA A 66 16.07 0.79 9.66
CA ALA A 66 17.47 1.15 9.41
C ALA A 66 18.14 1.74 10.66
N ILE A 67 17.46 2.68 11.33
CA ILE A 67 17.94 3.28 12.59
C ILE A 67 18.07 2.22 13.68
N MET A 68 17.12 1.28 13.79
CA MET A 68 17.17 0.20 14.79
C MET A 68 18.32 -0.77 14.53
N ALA A 69 18.59 -1.08 13.26
CA ALA A 69 19.69 -1.95 12.85
C ALA A 69 21.05 -1.30 13.12
N GLU A 70 21.24 -0.05 12.69
CA GLU A 70 22.51 0.66 12.80
C GLU A 70 22.77 1.16 14.23
N GLY A 71 21.73 1.62 14.93
CA GLY A 71 21.79 2.04 16.35
C GLY A 71 21.84 0.88 17.35
N GLY A 72 21.84 -0.37 16.89
CA GLY A 72 21.92 -1.56 17.74
C GLY A 72 20.71 -1.81 18.64
N ILE A 73 19.66 -0.98 18.54
CA ILE A 73 18.41 -1.12 19.32
C ILE A 73 17.75 -2.46 18.98
N ALA A 74 17.82 -2.92 17.72
CA ALA A 74 17.27 -4.20 17.27
C ALA A 74 17.83 -5.40 18.06
N ARG A 75 19.06 -5.33 18.60
CA ARG A 75 19.64 -6.42 19.40
C ARG A 75 18.96 -6.63 20.75
N ARG A 76 18.39 -5.57 21.35
CA ARG A 76 17.74 -5.65 22.67
C ARG A 76 16.49 -6.54 22.67
N PRO A 77 15.49 -6.35 21.79
CA PRO A 77 14.34 -7.25 21.71
C PRO A 77 14.72 -8.65 21.22
N VAL A 78 15.71 -8.78 20.33
CA VAL A 78 16.24 -10.09 19.91
C VAL A 78 16.84 -10.85 21.10
N ASN A 79 17.64 -10.20 21.94
CA ASN A 79 18.18 -10.82 23.15
C ASN A 79 17.07 -11.17 24.17
N CYS A 80 16.01 -10.36 24.25
CA CYS A 80 14.85 -10.69 25.07
C CYS A 80 14.17 -11.98 24.57
N ALA A 81 13.91 -12.08 23.26
CA ALA A 81 13.38 -13.29 22.65
C ALA A 81 14.31 -14.50 22.87
N TYR A 82 15.63 -14.30 22.80
CA TYR A 82 16.62 -15.33 23.06
C TYR A 82 16.53 -15.91 24.47
N VAL A 83 16.15 -15.13 25.49
CA VAL A 83 15.92 -15.68 26.85
C VAL A 83 14.77 -16.69 26.87
N PHE A 84 13.73 -16.47 26.05
CA PHE A 84 12.56 -17.36 26.01
C PHE A 84 12.75 -18.60 25.14
N VAL A 85 13.54 -18.55 24.06
CA VAL A 85 13.68 -19.66 23.11
C VAL A 85 15.11 -20.16 22.90
N GLY A 86 16.10 -19.58 23.59
CA GLY A 86 17.52 -19.88 23.41
C GLY A 86 17.94 -21.30 23.81
N PHE A 87 17.11 -22.01 24.59
CA PHE A 87 17.32 -23.43 24.89
C PHE A 87 17.01 -24.35 23.69
N ILE A 88 16.28 -23.86 22.68
CA ILE A 88 15.99 -24.59 21.44
C ILE A 88 17.08 -24.25 20.43
N ARG A 89 17.85 -25.28 20.00
CA ARG A 89 18.85 -25.14 18.93
C ARG A 89 18.18 -24.59 17.66
N GLY A 90 18.64 -23.43 17.19
CA GLY A 90 18.07 -22.76 16.01
C GLY A 90 16.79 -21.96 16.28
N GLY A 91 16.42 -21.72 17.54
CA GLY A 91 15.15 -21.05 17.91
C GLY A 91 14.93 -19.64 17.30
N LEU A 92 15.99 -18.97 16.85
CA LEU A 92 15.92 -17.69 16.13
C LEU A 92 16.36 -17.78 14.65
N SER A 93 16.70 -18.97 14.15
CA SER A 93 17.27 -19.17 12.81
C SER A 93 16.26 -19.04 11.67
N LEU A 94 14.96 -18.94 11.98
CA LEU A 94 13.89 -18.79 10.98
C LEU A 94 13.84 -17.37 10.36
N VAL A 95 14.57 -16.40 10.91
CA VAL A 95 14.48 -14.98 10.55
C VAL A 95 15.81 -14.33 10.15
N ASN A 96 16.88 -15.12 9.95
CA ASN A 96 18.19 -14.66 9.48
C ASN A 96 18.62 -15.43 8.23
#